data_AF-A0A941PN66-F1
#
_entry.id   AF-A0A941PN66-F1
#
_cell.length_a   1.000
_cell.length_b   1.000
_cell.length_c   1.000
_cell.angle_alpha   90.00
_cell.angle_beta   90.00
_cell.angle_gamma   90.00
#
_symmetry.space_group_name_H-M   'P 1'
#
loop_
_entity.id
_entity.type
_entity.pdbx_description
1 polymer ?
#
loop_
_entity_poly.entity_id
_entity_poly.type
_entity_poly.pdbx_seq_one_letter_code
_entity_poly.pdbx_strand_id
1 'polypeptide(L)'
;MTQPTPATPAGLAPNVPQIRLYQDWLRRERGLTFATYRDLWTWSTTELDAFWQSIWDYFELRSPTPHTAVLGKNVMPGAEWFPGAQANYAHQVFRHVDAAHAAGLPAIV
;
A
#
# COMPACT_ATOMS: atom_id res chain seq x y z
N MET A 1 -48.40 24.05 6.11
CA MET A 1 -47.10 24.36 6.74
C MET A 1 -46.15 23.24 6.38
N THR A 2 -45.32 23.42 5.36
CA THR A 2 -44.36 22.43 4.87
C THR A 2 -43.01 22.76 5.52
N GLN A 3 -42.49 21.87 6.37
CA GLN A 3 -41.14 22.03 6.92
C GLN A 3 -40.11 21.66 5.84
N PRO A 4 -39.06 22.46 5.61
CA PRO A 4 -38.01 22.12 4.67
C PRO A 4 -37.10 21.03 5.25
N THR A 5 -36.79 20.02 4.43
CA THR A 5 -35.76 19.00 4.71
C THR A 5 -34.40 19.69 4.88
N PRO A 6 -33.63 19.42 5.95
CA PRO A 6 -32.28 19.94 6.05
C PRO A 6 -31.39 19.28 4.99
N ALA A 7 -30.75 20.11 4.16
CA ALA A 7 -29.72 19.67 3.24
C ALA A 7 -28.51 19.16 4.04
N THR A 8 -28.09 17.93 3.77
CA THR A 8 -26.83 17.37 4.29
C THR A 8 -25.67 18.28 3.84
N PRO A 9 -24.83 18.81 4.74
CA PRO A 9 -23.64 19.51 4.32
C PRO A 9 -22.71 18.50 3.62
N ALA A 10 -22.26 18.84 2.42
CA ALA A 10 -21.25 18.09 1.69
C ALA A 10 -19.90 18.18 2.42
N GLY A 11 -19.75 17.39 3.49
CA GLY A 11 -18.49 17.22 4.21
C GLY A 11 -17.54 16.35 3.40
N LEU A 12 -16.27 16.75 3.34
CA LEU A 12 -15.16 15.90 2.92
C LEU A 12 -15.31 14.51 3.55
N ALA A 13 -15.11 13.45 2.76
CA ALA A 13 -15.19 12.09 3.25
C ALA A 13 -14.32 11.96 4.53
N PRO A 14 -14.87 11.46 5.65
CA PRO A 14 -14.19 11.47 6.94
C PRO A 14 -12.92 10.61 6.98
N ASN A 15 -12.70 9.80 5.93
CA ASN A 15 -11.57 8.89 5.82
C ASN A 15 -10.69 9.29 4.63
N VAL A 16 -9.40 9.51 4.90
CA VAL A 16 -8.40 9.67 3.85
C VAL A 16 -8.17 8.31 3.18
N PRO A 17 -8.30 8.19 1.84
CA PRO A 17 -8.02 6.94 1.15
C PRO A 17 -6.56 6.50 1.33
N GLN A 18 -6.33 5.21 1.59
CA GLN A 18 -4.97 4.67 1.76
C GLN A 18 -4.04 4.98 0.57
N ILE A 19 -4.59 5.01 -0.65
CA ILE A 19 -3.82 5.37 -1.83
C ILE A 19 -3.31 6.82 -1.83
N ARG A 20 -3.99 7.75 -1.14
CA ARG A 20 -3.51 9.12 -0.97
C ARG A 20 -2.32 9.15 -0.01
N LEU A 21 -2.40 8.40 1.09
CA LEU A 21 -1.28 8.25 2.03
C LEU A 21 -0.05 7.65 1.35
N TYR A 22 -0.25 6.66 0.47
CA TYR A 22 0.81 6.10 -0.34
C TYR A 22 1.43 7.11 -1.32
N GLN A 23 0.62 7.92 -2.02
CA GLN A 23 1.14 8.99 -2.90
C GLN A 23 1.93 10.05 -2.12
N ASP A 24 1.48 10.42 -0.92
CA ASP A 24 2.19 11.35 -0.06
C ASP A 24 3.54 10.77 0.42
N TRP A 25 3.55 9.48 0.74
CA TRP A 25 4.78 8.75 1.05
C TRP A 25 5.72 8.67 -0.15
N LEU A 26 5.25 8.33 -1.35
CA LEU A 26 6.06 8.28 -2.58
C LEU A 26 6.70 9.64 -2.88
N ARG A 27 5.96 10.73 -2.71
CA ARG A 27 6.47 12.08 -2.88
C ARG A 27 7.60 12.40 -1.91
N ARG A 28 7.45 12.01 -0.64
CA ARG A 28 8.43 12.30 0.42
C ARG A 28 9.67 11.40 0.35
N GLU A 29 9.48 10.09 0.21
CA GLU A 29 10.53 9.08 0.34
C GLU A 29 11.19 8.73 -1.00
N ARG A 30 10.53 9.00 -2.13
CA ARG A 30 11.01 8.67 -3.48
C ARG A 30 11.03 9.86 -4.43
N GLY A 31 10.53 11.03 -4.01
CA GLY A 31 10.46 12.23 -4.86
C GLY A 31 9.45 12.11 -6.01
N LEU A 32 8.57 11.12 -5.99
CA LEU A 32 7.65 10.82 -7.09
C LEU A 32 6.32 11.56 -6.90
N THR A 33 5.90 12.31 -7.91
CA THR A 33 4.61 13.00 -7.93
C THR A 33 3.83 12.67 -9.20
N PHE A 34 2.51 12.53 -9.05
CA PHE A 34 1.61 12.14 -10.13
C PHE A 34 0.46 13.15 -10.20
N ALA A 35 0.14 13.65 -11.39
CA ALA A 35 -0.96 14.59 -11.57
C ALA A 35 -2.31 13.89 -11.49
N THR A 36 -2.38 12.65 -11.98
CA THR A 36 -3.59 11.83 -12.00
C THR A 36 -3.33 10.40 -11.53
N TYR A 37 -4.39 9.71 -11.10
CA TYR A 37 -4.30 8.27 -10.82
C TYR A 37 -3.83 7.47 -12.03
N ARG A 38 -4.17 7.91 -13.25
CA ARG A 38 -3.70 7.27 -14.48
C ARG A 38 -2.18 7.33 -14.61
N ASP A 39 -1.56 8.43 -14.23
CA ASP A 39 -0.10 8.57 -14.28
C ASP A 39 0.57 7.63 -13.27
N LEU A 40 0.01 7.53 -12.06
CA LEU A 40 0.43 6.54 -11.05
C LEU A 40 0.27 5.11 -11.55
N TRP A 41 -0.87 4.79 -12.17
CA TRP A 41 -1.14 3.47 -12.74
C TRP A 41 -0.17 3.14 -13.89
N THR A 42 0.08 4.08 -14.80
CA THR A 42 1.06 3.92 -15.87
C THR A 42 2.42 3.59 -15.28
N TRP A 43 2.90 4.40 -14.33
CA TRP A 43 4.14 4.11 -13.63
C TRP A 43 4.16 2.72 -12.95
N SER A 44 3.07 2.30 -12.30
CA SER A 44 2.99 1.00 -11.63
C SER A 44 3.10 -0.21 -12.57
N THR A 45 2.88 0.00 -13.87
CA THR A 45 2.90 -1.07 -14.88
C THR A 45 4.12 -1.00 -15.79
N THR A 46 4.73 0.18 -15.94
CA THR A 46 5.94 0.36 -16.75
C THR A 46 7.22 0.25 -15.93
N GLU A 47 7.20 0.67 -14.66
CA GLU A 47 8.36 0.66 -13.75
C GLU A 47 8.19 -0.40 -12.64
N LEU A 48 8.08 -1.67 -13.04
CA LEU A 48 7.70 -2.77 -12.14
C LEU A 48 8.63 -2.92 -10.93
N ASP A 49 9.95 -2.92 -11.12
CA ASP A 49 10.91 -3.06 -10.02
C ASP A 49 10.79 -1.91 -9.02
N ALA A 50 10.68 -0.67 -9.51
CA ALA A 50 10.54 0.51 -8.65
C ALA A 50 9.21 0.49 -7.89
N PHE A 51 8.11 0.15 -8.57
CA PHE A 51 6.79 0.06 -7.97
C PHE A 51 6.69 -1.04 -6.92
N TRP A 52 7.15 -2.26 -7.22
CA TRP A 52 7.05 -3.35 -6.26
C TRP A 52 8.05 -3.19 -5.10
N GLN A 53 9.22 -2.56 -5.31
CA GLN A 53 10.08 -2.14 -4.19
C GLN A 53 9.36 -1.13 -3.30
N SER A 54 8.69 -0.13 -3.88
CA SER A 54 8.00 0.88 -3.07
C SER A 54 6.83 0.30 -2.29
N ILE A 55 6.14 -0.72 -2.81
CA ILE A 55 5.12 -1.49 -2.06
C ILE A 55 5.78 -2.26 -0.91
N TRP A 56 6.91 -2.94 -1.16
CA TRP A 56 7.67 -3.64 -0.12
C TRP A 56 8.05 -2.71 1.03
N ASP A 57 8.55 -1.52 0.70
CA ASP A 57 9.01 -0.53 1.68
C ASP A 57 7.84 0.16 2.39
N TYR A 58 6.81 0.57 1.66
CA TYR A 58 5.65 1.28 2.22
C TYR A 58 4.88 0.44 3.23
N PHE A 59 4.73 -0.86 2.95
CA PHE A 59 4.11 -1.81 3.89
C PHE A 59 5.12 -2.43 4.84
N GLU A 60 6.37 -1.98 4.85
CA GLU A 60 7.44 -2.47 5.73
C GLU A 60 7.50 -4.01 5.76
N LEU A 61 7.48 -4.64 4.58
CA LEU A 61 7.56 -6.09 4.48
C LEU A 61 8.89 -6.58 5.05
N ARG A 62 8.79 -7.55 5.98
CA ARG A 62 9.94 -8.07 6.71
C ARG A 62 10.40 -9.42 6.15
N SER A 63 11.67 -9.53 5.82
CA SER A 63 12.27 -10.80 5.45
C SER A 63 13.49 -11.09 6.33
N PRO A 64 13.68 -12.34 6.80
CA PRO A 64 14.90 -12.72 7.48
C PRO A 64 16.11 -12.80 6.53
N THR A 65 15.88 -12.81 5.21
CA THR A 65 16.92 -12.87 4.18
C THR A 65 16.73 -11.72 3.18
N PRO A 66 17.80 -11.11 2.67
CA PRO A 66 17.66 -10.07 1.66
C PRO A 66 17.18 -10.67 0.33
N HIS A 67 16.34 -9.94 -0.41
CA HIS A 67 16.17 -10.19 -1.84
C HIS A 67 17.31 -9.58 -2.64
N THR A 68 17.64 -10.19 -3.79
CA THR A 68 18.70 -9.72 -4.70
C THR A 68 18.17 -8.85 -5.83
N ALA A 69 16.89 -8.97 -6.15
CA ALA A 69 16.17 -8.17 -7.15
C ALA A 69 14.68 -8.11 -6.75
N VAL A 70 13.93 -7.16 -7.31
CA VAL A 70 12.47 -7.15 -7.17
C VAL A 70 11.83 -8.11 -8.17
N LEU A 71 12.24 -8.02 -9.43
CA LEU A 71 11.82 -8.95 -10.47
C LEU A 71 13.06 -9.59 -11.12
N GLY A 72 13.46 -10.76 -10.63
CA GLY A 72 14.63 -11.49 -11.13
C GLY A 72 14.42 -12.08 -12.52
N LYS A 73 13.18 -12.52 -12.82
CA LYS A 73 12.78 -12.99 -14.15
C LYS A 73 11.44 -12.39 -14.52
N ASN A 74 11.39 -11.66 -15.63
CA ASN A 74 10.16 -11.07 -16.17
C ASN A 74 9.67 -11.86 -17.38
N VAL A 75 9.27 -13.12 -17.17
CA VAL A 75 8.75 -14.01 -18.21
C VAL A 75 7.47 -14.69 -17.76
N MET A 76 6.61 -15.05 -18.72
CA MET A 76 5.37 -15.76 -18.43
C MET A 76 5.30 -17.05 -19.25
N PRO A 77 5.11 -18.23 -18.61
CA PRO A 77 5.13 -18.47 -17.16
C PRO A 77 6.55 -18.39 -16.57
N GLY A 78 6.66 -18.32 -15.23
CA GLY A 78 7.95 -18.43 -14.54
C GLY A 78 8.58 -17.12 -14.08
N ALA A 79 7.78 -16.07 -13.92
CA ALA A 79 8.24 -14.83 -13.31
C ALA A 79 8.76 -15.11 -11.89
N GLU A 80 9.87 -14.49 -11.53
CA GLU A 80 10.54 -14.69 -10.24
C GLU A 80 10.60 -13.36 -9.48
N TRP A 81 9.73 -13.21 -8.50
CA TRP A 81 9.63 -12.01 -7.66
C TRP A 81 10.42 -12.18 -6.37
N PHE A 82 11.14 -11.12 -5.98
CA PHE A 82 11.93 -11.03 -4.76
C PHE A 82 12.85 -12.24 -4.49
N PRO A 83 13.65 -12.72 -5.49
CA PRO A 83 14.54 -13.85 -5.29
C PRO A 83 15.44 -13.64 -4.07
N GLY A 84 15.51 -14.65 -3.21
CA GLY A 84 16.28 -14.62 -1.96
C GLY A 84 15.48 -14.19 -0.73
N ALA A 85 14.42 -13.41 -0.88
CA ALA A 85 13.57 -13.07 0.26
C ALA A 85 12.74 -14.28 0.72
N GLN A 86 12.60 -14.40 2.03
CA GLN A 86 11.66 -15.31 2.68
C GLN A 86 10.60 -14.51 3.44
N ALA A 87 9.37 -15.00 3.48
CA ALA A 87 8.33 -14.37 4.27
C ALA A 87 7.42 -15.42 4.88
N ASN A 88 6.90 -15.13 6.08
CA ASN A 88 5.79 -15.88 6.66
C ASN A 88 4.54 -15.00 6.60
N TYR A 89 3.53 -15.45 5.86
CA TYR A 89 2.30 -14.69 5.66
C TYR A 89 1.58 -14.36 6.97
N ALA A 90 1.41 -15.35 7.85
CA ALA A 90 0.75 -15.16 9.14
C ALA A 90 1.49 -14.10 9.98
N HIS A 91 2.82 -14.17 10.04
CA HIS A 91 3.61 -13.19 10.76
C HIS A 91 3.42 -11.76 10.21
N GLN A 92 3.33 -11.59 8.89
CA GLN A 92 3.05 -10.26 8.30
C GLN A 92 1.65 -9.77 8.63
N VAL A 93 0.64 -10.64 8.61
CA VAL A 93 -0.75 -10.26 8.94
C VAL A 93 -0.87 -9.91 10.42
N PHE A 94 -0.27 -10.70 11.31
CA PHE A 94 -0.39 -10.52 12.76
C PHE A 94 0.48 -9.39 13.34
N ARG A 95 1.44 -8.83 12.58
CA ARG A 95 2.34 -7.77 13.11
C ARG A 95 1.63 -6.50 13.57
N HIS A 96 0.40 -6.26 13.12
CA HIS A 96 -0.40 -5.10 13.51
C HIS A 96 -1.41 -5.42 14.63
N VAL A 97 -1.53 -6.69 15.02
CA VAL A 97 -2.54 -7.14 15.99
C VAL A 97 -2.22 -6.66 17.40
N ASP A 98 -0.96 -6.67 17.82
CA ASP A 98 -0.60 -6.17 19.16
C ASP A 98 -0.92 -4.67 19.30
N ALA A 99 -0.60 -3.87 18.29
CA ALA A 99 -0.91 -2.45 18.27
C ALA A 99 -2.43 -2.18 18.22
N ALA A 100 -3.17 -2.94 17.41
CA ALA A 100 -4.63 -2.84 17.33
C ALA A 100 -5.30 -3.25 18.65
N HIS A 101 -4.82 -4.33 19.28
CA HIS A 101 -5.29 -4.80 20.57
C HIS A 101 -5.02 -3.77 21.68
N ALA A 102 -3.80 -3.19 21.72
CA ALA A 102 -3.45 -2.12 22.65
C ALA A 102 -4.32 -0.85 22.44
N ALA A 103 -4.75 -0.58 21.19
CA ALA A 103 -5.67 0.50 20.85
C ALA A 103 -7.15 0.18 21.16
N GLY A 104 -7.45 -0.98 21.75
CA GLY A 104 -8.82 -1.39 22.08
C GLY A 104 -9.69 -1.74 20.88
N LEU A 105 -9.09 -1.92 19.70
CA LEU A 105 -9.80 -2.37 18.50
C LEU A 105 -9.95 -3.90 18.56
N PRO A 106 -11.17 -4.44 18.45
CA PRO A 106 -11.36 -5.88 18.46
C PRO A 106 -10.66 -6.49 17.25
N ALA A 107 -9.79 -7.46 17.48
CA ALA A 107 -9.22 -8.26 16.40
C ALA A 107 -10.32 -9.16 15.85
N ILE A 108 -10.88 -8.80 14.69
CA ILE A 108 -11.64 -9.74 13.87
C ILE A 108 -10.60 -10.44 13.00
N VAL A 109 -10.38 -11.72 13.28
CA VAL A 109 -9.61 -12.64 12.41
C VAL A 109 -10.58 -13.33 11.46
#